data_AF-A0A7X6PKI4-F1
#
_entry.id   AF-A0A7X6PKI4-F1
#
_cell.length_a   1.000
_cell.length_b   1.000
_cell.length_c   1.000
_cell.angle_alpha   90.00
_cell.angle_beta   90.00
_cell.angle_gamma   90.00
#
_symmetry.space_group_name_H-M   'P 1'
#
loop_
_entity.id
_entity.type
_entity.pdbx_description
1 polymer ?
#
loop_
_entity_poly.entity_id
_entity_poly.type
_entity_poly.pdbx_seq_one_letter_code
_entity_poly.pdbx_strand_id
1 'polypeptide(L)'
;MTDKINLTPWGDNIRAWYKDDNIMGWAEFDKQGNFVTCCKDQPFCHWPSEYNNEISNTIKSLTLPPFTCDVYLRFNDIPKNGISKNWATGINEKGLSVYQLKYDLINGCYKITGKALQGALITYILKQSPIYFVTGEQIATGSDNEPLLSNVKILSKAKYSPEKEGYIIKA
;
A
#
# COMPACT_ATOMS: atom_id res chain seq x y z
N MET A 1 -11.31 1.18 -19.20
CA MET A 1 -12.17 0.83 -18.07
C MET A 1 -13.42 1.67 -18.18
N THR A 2 -14.55 1.02 -18.40
CA THR A 2 -15.86 1.67 -18.47
C THR A 2 -16.24 2.27 -17.11
N ASP A 3 -17.04 3.34 -17.10
CA ASP A 3 -17.52 3.99 -15.86
C ASP A 3 -18.32 3.07 -14.93
N LYS A 4 -18.70 1.89 -15.45
CA LYS A 4 -19.49 0.86 -14.75
C LYS A 4 -18.64 -0.11 -13.94
N ILE A 5 -17.32 -0.17 -14.16
CA ILE A 5 -16.41 -1.13 -13.54
C ILE A 5 -15.43 -0.42 -12.61
N ASN A 6 -15.35 -0.87 -11.35
CA ASN A 6 -14.35 -0.41 -10.38
C ASN A 6 -13.52 -1.58 -9.85
N LEU A 7 -12.19 -1.44 -9.83
CA LEU A 7 -11.29 -2.45 -9.27
C LEU A 7 -10.91 -2.10 -7.83
N THR A 8 -10.89 -3.11 -6.96
CA THR A 8 -10.48 -2.97 -5.56
C THR A 8 -9.64 -4.17 -5.12
N PRO A 9 -8.62 -4.00 -4.27
CA PRO A 9 -7.94 -5.12 -3.64
C PRO A 9 -8.92 -5.93 -2.77
N TRP A 10 -8.89 -7.26 -2.85
CA TRP A 10 -9.77 -8.15 -2.08
C TRP A 10 -9.05 -9.43 -1.65
N GLY A 11 -8.58 -9.47 -0.39
CA GLY A 11 -7.73 -10.57 0.08
C GLY A 11 -6.43 -10.65 -0.74
N ASP A 12 -6.18 -11.81 -1.33
CA ASP A 12 -5.07 -12.02 -2.29
C ASP A 12 -5.45 -11.76 -3.75
N ASN A 13 -6.72 -11.45 -4.02
CA ASN A 13 -7.29 -11.20 -5.35
C ASN A 13 -7.54 -9.71 -5.59
N ILE A 14 -7.96 -9.39 -6.80
CA ILE A 14 -8.52 -8.10 -7.22
C ILE A 14 -10.00 -8.34 -7.50
N ARG A 15 -10.88 -7.61 -6.82
CA ARG A 15 -12.31 -7.64 -7.08
C ARG A 15 -12.70 -6.50 -8.02
N ALA A 16 -13.29 -6.85 -9.14
CA ALA A 16 -14.00 -5.94 -10.03
C ALA A 16 -15.46 -5.86 -9.61
N TRP A 17 -15.96 -4.65 -9.44
CA TRP A 17 -17.35 -4.34 -9.13
C TRP A 17 -18.01 -3.76 -10.37
N TYR A 18 -19.11 -4.37 -10.78
CA TYR A 18 -19.99 -3.85 -11.82
C TYR A 18 -21.20 -3.20 -11.17
N LYS A 19 -21.57 -2.00 -11.64
CA LYS A 19 -22.81 -1.36 -11.27
C LYS A 19 -23.42 -0.65 -12.48
N ASP A 20 -24.68 -0.93 -12.72
CA ASP A 20 -25.57 -0.20 -13.61
C ASP A 20 -26.89 0.08 -12.87
N ASP A 21 -27.81 0.81 -13.47
CA ASP A 21 -29.05 1.28 -12.82
C ASP A 21 -29.89 0.14 -12.20
N ASN A 22 -29.79 -1.08 -12.73
CA ASN A 22 -30.62 -2.22 -12.34
C ASN A 22 -29.83 -3.45 -11.86
N ILE A 23 -28.51 -3.44 -12.00
CA ILE A 23 -27.66 -4.62 -11.79
C ILE A 23 -26.42 -4.22 -11.02
N MET A 24 -26.11 -4.98 -9.97
CA MET A 24 -24.80 -4.98 -9.36
C MET A 24 -24.14 -6.34 -9.61
N GLY A 25 -22.82 -6.39 -9.63
CA GLY A 25 -22.11 -7.64 -9.79
C GLY A 25 -20.70 -7.53 -9.30
N TRP A 26 -20.06 -8.66 -9.06
CA TRP A 26 -18.64 -8.67 -8.80
C TRP A 26 -17.99 -9.92 -9.36
N ALA A 27 -16.74 -9.79 -9.77
CA ALA A 27 -15.85 -10.90 -10.06
C ALA A 27 -14.49 -10.68 -9.41
N GLU A 28 -13.84 -11.77 -9.05
CA GLU A 28 -12.49 -11.79 -8.53
C GLU A 28 -11.54 -12.33 -9.60
N PHE A 29 -10.39 -11.69 -9.66
CA PHE A 29 -9.28 -12.05 -10.52
C PHE A 29 -8.03 -12.17 -9.66
N ASP A 30 -7.11 -13.08 -10.01
CA ASP A 30 -5.80 -13.11 -9.37
C ASP A 30 -4.93 -11.91 -9.81
N LYS A 31 -3.74 -11.77 -9.22
CA LYS A 31 -2.80 -10.68 -9.54
C LYS A 31 -2.22 -10.78 -10.95
N GLN A 32 -2.43 -11.89 -11.65
CA GLN A 32 -2.04 -12.13 -13.04
C GLN A 32 -3.19 -11.84 -14.02
N GLY A 33 -4.37 -11.45 -13.49
CA GLY A 33 -5.56 -11.14 -14.28
C GLY A 33 -6.37 -12.36 -14.69
N ASN A 34 -6.12 -13.54 -14.11
CA ASN A 34 -6.93 -14.72 -14.38
C ASN A 34 -8.22 -14.66 -13.55
N PHE A 35 -9.36 -14.99 -14.16
CA PHE A 35 -10.64 -15.08 -13.48
C PHE A 35 -10.61 -16.17 -12.40
N VAL A 36 -11.11 -15.86 -11.21
CA VAL A 36 -11.17 -16.79 -10.06
C VAL A 36 -12.61 -17.19 -9.78
N THR A 37 -13.50 -16.22 -9.54
CA THR A 37 -14.91 -16.46 -9.18
C THR A 37 -15.74 -15.20 -9.38
N CYS A 38 -17.06 -15.30 -9.31
CA CYS A 38 -17.97 -14.15 -9.35
C CYS A 38 -19.17 -14.32 -8.43
N CYS A 39 -19.97 -13.26 -8.32
CA CYS A 39 -21.26 -13.31 -7.65
C CYS A 39 -22.17 -14.38 -8.26
N LYS A 40 -23.03 -14.97 -7.43
CA LYS A 40 -24.09 -15.87 -7.92
C LYS A 40 -25.17 -15.05 -8.63
N ASP A 41 -25.67 -15.59 -9.73
CA ASP A 41 -26.74 -14.96 -10.51
C ASP A 41 -28.04 -14.87 -9.71
N GLN A 42 -28.54 -13.65 -9.58
CA GLN A 42 -29.82 -13.29 -8.96
C GLN A 42 -30.44 -12.09 -9.70
N PRO A 43 -31.74 -11.79 -9.52
CA PRO A 43 -32.45 -10.76 -10.31
C PRO A 43 -31.82 -9.37 -10.34
N PHE A 44 -30.97 -9.02 -9.37
CA PHE A 44 -30.25 -7.74 -9.28
C PHE A 44 -28.75 -7.92 -9.04
N CYS A 45 -28.26 -9.16 -9.12
CA CYS A 45 -26.87 -9.52 -8.87
C CYS A 45 -26.37 -10.41 -10.01
N HIS A 46 -25.63 -9.85 -10.96
CA HIS A 46 -25.08 -10.59 -12.08
C HIS A 46 -23.74 -10.00 -12.51
N TRP A 47 -22.79 -10.87 -12.81
CA TRP A 47 -21.50 -10.47 -13.37
C TRP A 47 -21.51 -10.60 -14.91
N PRO A 48 -21.41 -9.49 -15.66
CA PRO A 48 -21.34 -9.53 -17.11
C PRO A 48 -19.97 -10.04 -17.56
N SER A 49 -19.91 -11.32 -17.94
CA SER A 49 -18.66 -12.02 -18.27
C SER A 49 -17.89 -11.42 -19.47
N GLU A 50 -18.54 -10.60 -20.30
CA GLU A 50 -17.91 -9.87 -21.41
C GLU A 50 -16.79 -8.92 -20.95
N TYR A 51 -16.83 -8.44 -19.71
CA TYR A 51 -15.78 -7.58 -19.16
C TYR A 51 -14.51 -8.33 -18.73
N ASN A 52 -14.54 -9.68 -18.69
CA ASN A 52 -13.41 -10.48 -18.18
C ASN A 52 -12.10 -10.19 -18.91
N ASN A 53 -12.15 -10.05 -20.24
CA ASN A 53 -10.95 -9.80 -21.04
C ASN A 53 -10.39 -8.39 -20.81
N GLU A 54 -11.24 -7.37 -20.75
CA GLU A 54 -10.81 -5.99 -20.46
C GLU A 54 -10.18 -5.89 -19.07
N ILE A 55 -10.80 -6.52 -18.07
CA ILE A 55 -10.29 -6.51 -16.69
C ILE A 55 -8.99 -7.30 -16.58
N SER A 56 -8.91 -8.49 -17.17
CA SER A 56 -7.67 -9.27 -17.27
C SER A 56 -6.54 -8.42 -17.84
N ASN A 57 -6.78 -7.75 -18.97
CA ASN A 57 -5.77 -6.91 -19.62
C ASN A 57 -5.39 -5.72 -18.75
N THR A 58 -6.36 -5.11 -18.07
CA THR A 58 -6.08 -4.01 -17.15
C THR A 58 -5.22 -4.48 -15.98
N ILE A 59 -5.55 -5.61 -15.35
CA ILE A 59 -4.76 -6.18 -14.25
C ILE A 59 -3.35 -6.51 -14.70
N LYS A 60 -3.19 -7.10 -15.89
CA LYS A 60 -1.86 -7.39 -16.48
C LYS A 60 -1.05 -6.14 -16.77
N SER A 61 -1.71 -5.00 -16.97
CA SER A 61 -1.05 -3.70 -17.15
C SER A 61 -0.72 -2.99 -15.83
N LEU A 62 -1.22 -3.48 -14.68
CA LEU A 62 -0.93 -2.88 -13.39
C LEU A 62 0.57 -2.98 -13.07
N THR A 63 1.08 -1.93 -12.44
CA THR A 63 2.48 -1.87 -12.04
C THR A 63 2.71 -2.82 -10.88
N LEU A 64 3.59 -3.81 -11.07
CA LEU A 64 3.99 -4.70 -9.99
C LEU A 64 4.77 -3.95 -8.90
N PRO A 65 4.76 -4.43 -7.65
CA PRO A 65 5.56 -3.84 -6.59
C PRO A 65 7.04 -3.82 -6.99
N PRO A 66 7.73 -2.67 -6.84
CA PRO A 66 9.13 -2.54 -7.25
C PRO A 66 10.10 -3.30 -6.34
N PHE A 67 9.63 -3.78 -5.19
CA PHE A 67 10.43 -4.51 -4.21
C PHE A 67 9.73 -5.82 -3.87
N THR A 68 10.51 -6.89 -3.68
CA THR A 68 10.02 -8.23 -3.32
C THR A 68 10.14 -8.54 -1.82
N CYS A 69 10.65 -7.59 -1.03
CA CYS A 69 10.78 -7.68 0.42
C CYS A 69 9.71 -6.84 1.12
N ASP A 70 9.62 -6.96 2.44
CA ASP A 70 8.82 -6.05 3.25
C ASP A 70 9.37 -4.62 3.12
N VAL A 71 8.45 -3.67 2.94
CA VAL A 71 8.79 -2.26 2.72
C VAL A 71 8.19 -1.43 3.84
N TYR A 72 9.02 -0.55 4.38
CA TYR A 72 8.62 0.40 5.41
C TYR A 72 8.97 1.82 4.95
N LEU A 73 8.26 2.80 5.50
CA LEU A 73 8.52 4.21 5.25
C LEU A 73 9.32 4.79 6.41
N ARG A 74 10.43 5.47 6.10
CA ARG A 74 11.19 6.24 7.07
C ARG A 74 11.18 7.72 6.68
N PHE A 75 10.80 8.57 7.64
CA PHE A 75 10.97 10.01 7.55
C PHE A 75 12.28 10.44 8.20
N ASN A 76 12.92 11.43 7.60
CA ASN A 76 14.26 11.91 7.96
C ASN A 76 15.35 10.85 7.74
N ASP A 77 16.58 11.28 7.96
CA ASP A 77 17.74 10.41 7.82
C ASP A 77 17.74 9.29 8.88
N ILE A 78 18.42 8.21 8.54
CA ILE A 78 18.67 7.08 9.45
C ILE A 78 19.79 7.51 10.41
N PRO A 79 19.56 7.48 11.74
CA PRO A 79 20.60 7.75 12.72
C PRO A 79 21.80 6.83 12.54
N LYS A 80 23.03 7.33 12.79
CA LYS A 80 24.27 6.53 12.62
C LYS A 80 24.28 5.24 13.44
N ASN A 81 23.62 5.24 14.60
CA ASN A 81 23.48 4.08 15.47
C ASN A 81 22.28 3.19 15.11
N GLY A 82 21.50 3.53 14.08
CA GLY A 82 20.32 2.78 13.64
C GLY A 82 19.13 2.82 14.61
N ILE A 83 19.15 3.72 15.60
CA ILE A 83 18.17 3.74 16.70
C ILE A 83 17.41 5.07 16.68
N SER A 84 16.08 4.99 16.68
CA SER A 84 15.20 6.14 16.85
C SER A 84 15.15 6.59 18.31
N LYS A 85 14.80 7.87 18.52
CA LYS A 85 14.54 8.44 19.84
C LYS A 85 13.08 8.84 19.88
N ASN A 86 12.37 8.36 20.89
CA ASN A 86 10.97 8.75 21.11
C ASN A 86 10.92 10.26 21.36
N TRP A 87 10.10 10.98 20.59
CA TRP A 87 10.06 12.45 20.64
C TRP A 87 9.50 12.98 21.97
N ALA A 88 8.50 12.31 22.55
CA ALA A 88 7.81 12.75 23.75
C ALA A 88 8.64 12.54 25.04
N THR A 89 9.33 11.41 25.13
CA THR A 89 10.12 11.03 26.33
C THR A 89 11.60 11.32 26.19
N GLY A 90 12.09 11.46 24.96
CA GLY A 90 13.51 11.61 24.66
C GLY A 90 14.35 10.35 24.89
N ILE A 91 13.72 9.21 25.17
CA ILE A 91 14.40 7.93 25.41
C ILE A 91 14.68 7.25 24.06
N ASN A 92 15.83 6.59 23.96
CA ASN A 92 16.19 5.79 22.79
C ASN A 92 15.30 4.54 22.71
N GLU A 93 14.85 4.25 21.49
CA GLU A 93 14.09 3.04 21.21
C GLU A 93 15.03 1.83 21.02
N LYS A 94 14.44 0.65 20.84
CA LYS A 94 15.21 -0.58 20.61
C LYS A 94 15.76 -0.69 19.18
N GLY A 95 15.22 0.08 18.25
CA GLY A 95 15.59 0.06 16.83
C GLY A 95 15.11 1.32 16.11
N LEU A 96 15.08 1.27 14.79
CA LEU A 96 14.60 2.37 13.96
C LEU A 96 13.07 2.32 13.83
N SER A 97 12.39 3.34 14.34
CA SER A 97 10.95 3.55 14.14
C SER A 97 10.63 3.94 12.68
N VAL A 98 9.70 3.19 12.10
CA VAL A 98 9.26 3.26 10.71
C VAL A 98 7.75 3.08 10.60
N TYR A 99 7.15 3.44 9.47
CA TYR A 99 5.76 3.13 9.17
C TYR A 99 5.66 1.88 8.30
N GLN A 100 4.78 0.95 8.68
CA GLN A 100 4.49 -0.21 7.86
C GLN A 100 3.75 0.20 6.59
N LEU A 101 4.15 -0.38 5.45
CA LEU A 101 3.53 -0.14 4.16
C LEU A 101 2.92 -1.41 3.58
N LYS A 102 1.90 -1.24 2.75
CA LYS A 102 1.39 -2.24 1.83
C LYS A 102 1.36 -1.65 0.42
N TYR A 103 1.79 -2.43 -0.57
CA TYR A 103 1.67 -2.00 -1.95
C TYR A 103 0.21 -2.09 -2.40
N ASP A 104 -0.33 -0.97 -2.87
CA ASP A 104 -1.61 -0.88 -3.55
C ASP A 104 -1.39 -1.10 -5.04
N LEU A 105 -1.72 -2.30 -5.50
CA LEU A 105 -1.54 -2.73 -6.88
C LEU A 105 -2.40 -1.93 -7.86
N ILE A 106 -3.57 -1.43 -7.42
CA ILE A 106 -4.50 -0.68 -8.27
C ILE A 106 -3.93 0.71 -8.55
N ASN A 107 -3.47 1.39 -7.51
CA ASN A 107 -2.91 2.74 -7.63
C ASN A 107 -1.42 2.75 -7.99
N GLY A 108 -0.76 1.60 -7.90
CA GLY A 108 0.67 1.45 -8.16
C GLY A 108 1.51 2.31 -7.21
N CYS A 109 1.22 2.26 -5.91
CA CYS A 109 1.88 3.04 -4.86
C CYS A 109 1.92 2.26 -3.53
N TYR A 110 2.77 2.68 -2.60
CA TYR A 110 2.76 2.15 -1.23
C TYR A 110 1.85 3.00 -0.33
N LYS A 111 0.95 2.35 0.40
CA LYS A 111 0.08 2.97 1.41
C LYS A 111 0.50 2.57 2.80
N ILE A 112 0.39 3.50 3.75
CA ILE A 112 0.67 3.22 5.16
C ILE A 112 -0.44 2.34 5.72
N THR A 113 -0.05 1.19 6.26
CA THR A 113 -0.97 0.20 6.83
C THR A 113 -0.45 -0.16 8.21
N GLY A 114 -0.93 0.53 9.25
CA GLY A 114 -0.47 0.33 10.62
C GLY A 114 -1.21 1.23 11.59
N LYS A 115 -0.95 1.04 12.89
CA LYS A 115 -1.57 1.82 13.98
C LYS A 115 -0.77 3.05 14.41
N ALA A 116 0.38 3.29 13.77
CA ALA A 116 1.22 4.45 14.04
C ALA A 116 0.45 5.76 13.86
N LEU A 117 0.70 6.73 14.75
CA LEU A 117 -0.01 8.01 14.77
C LEU A 117 0.15 8.78 13.45
N GLN A 118 -0.98 9.05 12.78
CA GLN A 118 -1.01 9.83 11.54
C GLN A 118 -0.69 11.32 11.73
N GLY A 119 -0.78 11.85 12.96
CA GLY A 119 -0.46 13.26 13.24
C GLY A 119 1.01 13.62 13.00
N ALA A 120 1.94 12.69 13.29
CA ALA A 120 3.38 12.91 13.06
C ALA A 120 3.72 13.00 11.55
N LEU A 121 2.95 12.30 10.71
CA LEU A 121 3.07 12.30 9.25
C LEU A 121 2.89 13.69 8.63
N ILE A 122 1.86 14.42 9.07
CA ILE A 122 1.56 15.78 8.57
C ILE A 122 2.75 16.71 8.84
N THR A 123 3.37 16.59 10.01
CA THR A 123 4.52 17.41 10.39
C THR A 123 5.72 17.16 9.49
N TYR A 124 6.02 15.91 9.14
CA TYR A 124 7.15 15.58 8.26
C TYR A 124 6.92 16.02 6.81
N ILE A 125 5.67 15.94 6.33
CA ILE A 125 5.30 16.43 5.00
C ILE A 125 5.50 17.96 4.94
N LEU A 126 4.99 18.71 5.93
CA LEU A 126 5.15 20.16 5.99
C LEU A 126 6.61 20.61 6.07
N LYS A 127 7.46 19.84 6.76
CA LYS A 127 8.91 20.11 6.87
C LYS A 127 9.72 19.72 5.65
N GLN A 128 9.10 19.13 4.62
CA GLN A 128 9.79 18.58 3.44
C GLN A 128 10.94 17.62 3.81
N SER A 129 10.77 16.88 4.91
CA SER A 129 11.76 15.92 5.38
C SER A 129 12.08 14.90 4.29
N PRO A 130 13.34 14.44 4.16
CA PRO A 130 13.64 13.36 3.24
C PRO A 130 12.85 12.11 3.65
N ILE A 131 12.34 11.40 2.66
CA ILE A 131 11.52 10.20 2.84
C ILE A 131 12.22 9.05 2.12
N TYR A 132 12.30 7.90 2.78
CA TYR A 132 12.97 6.72 2.27
C TYR A 132 12.04 5.51 2.36
N PHE A 133 12.08 4.66 1.34
CA PHE A 133 11.66 3.27 1.48
C PHE A 133 12.84 2.50 2.08
N VAL A 134 12.55 1.71 3.10
CA VAL A 134 13.53 0.92 3.83
C VAL A 134 13.04 -0.50 4.06
N THR A 135 13.96 -1.41 4.30
CA THR A 135 13.70 -2.78 4.77
C THR A 135 14.56 -3.06 6.00
N GLY A 136 14.19 -4.05 6.80
CA GLY A 136 14.96 -4.50 7.96
C GLY A 136 14.24 -5.62 8.70
N GLU A 137 14.85 -6.08 9.78
CA GLU A 137 14.25 -7.10 10.65
C GLU A 137 13.46 -6.42 11.77
N GLN A 138 12.18 -6.75 11.93
CA GLN A 138 11.40 -6.22 13.03
C GLN A 138 11.83 -6.88 14.34
N ILE A 139 12.35 -6.08 15.28
CA ILE A 139 12.85 -6.56 16.58
C ILE A 139 11.96 -6.16 17.75
N ALA A 140 11.08 -5.18 17.56
CA ALA A 140 10.14 -4.71 18.58
C ALA A 140 9.01 -3.90 17.95
N THR A 141 8.07 -3.52 18.80
CA THR A 141 7.05 -2.50 18.52
C THR A 141 7.36 -1.27 19.37
N GLY A 142 7.31 -0.09 18.75
CA GLY A 142 7.54 1.21 19.37
C GLY A 142 6.37 1.62 20.27
N SER A 143 6.56 2.73 20.97
CA SER A 143 5.54 3.23 21.91
C SER A 143 4.22 3.58 21.24
N ASP A 144 4.25 3.95 19.96
CA ASP A 144 3.10 4.44 19.21
C ASP A 144 2.54 3.33 18.29
N ASN A 145 2.85 2.06 18.63
CA ASN A 145 2.50 0.85 17.87
C ASN A 145 3.15 0.74 16.49
N GLU A 146 4.22 1.48 16.23
CA GLU A 146 4.99 1.35 14.99
C GLU A 146 6.03 0.22 15.05
N PRO A 147 6.43 -0.38 13.92
CA PRO A 147 7.54 -1.32 13.91
C PRO A 147 8.88 -0.65 14.25
N LEU A 148 9.70 -1.34 15.04
CA LEU A 148 11.12 -0.99 15.26
C LEU A 148 12.00 -2.00 14.54
N LEU A 149 12.83 -1.52 13.62
CA LEU A 149 13.70 -2.35 12.80
C LEU A 149 15.16 -2.35 13.27
N SER A 150 15.84 -3.48 13.09
CA SER A 150 17.30 -3.60 13.05
C SER A 150 17.78 -3.83 11.61
N ASN A 151 19.10 -3.75 11.39
CA ASN A 151 19.74 -4.08 10.12
C ASN A 151 19.14 -3.32 8.92
N VAL A 152 18.75 -2.06 9.14
CA VAL A 152 17.98 -1.27 8.18
C VAL A 152 18.79 -0.96 6.93
N LYS A 153 18.18 -1.19 5.77
CA LYS A 153 18.72 -0.82 4.46
C LYS A 153 17.77 0.14 3.76
N ILE A 154 18.32 1.19 3.17
CA ILE A 154 17.58 2.08 2.27
C ILE A 154 17.41 1.36 0.94
N LEU A 155 16.16 1.21 0.50
CA LEU A 155 15.81 0.69 -0.81
C LEU A 155 15.82 1.81 -1.85
N SER A 156 15.18 2.94 -1.53
CA SER A 156 15.19 4.13 -2.40
C SER A 156 14.75 5.38 -1.64
N LYS A 157 14.93 6.55 -2.26
CA LYS A 157 14.17 7.74 -1.88
C LYS A 157 12.70 7.57 -2.28
N ALA A 158 11.82 8.13 -1.48
CA ALA A 158 10.38 8.14 -1.70
C ALA A 158 9.84 9.57 -1.80
N LYS A 159 8.66 9.71 -2.40
CA LYS A 159 7.85 10.93 -2.37
C LYS A 159 6.38 10.57 -2.25
N TYR A 160 5.60 11.44 -1.62
CA TYR A 160 4.15 11.33 -1.65
C TYR A 160 3.63 11.77 -3.03
N SER A 161 2.70 11.00 -3.60
CA SER A 161 1.98 11.31 -4.83
C SER A 161 0.51 11.55 -4.46
N PRO A 162 0.02 12.81 -4.58
CA PRO A 162 -1.39 13.12 -4.35
C PRO A 162 -2.31 12.36 -5.31
N GLU A 163 -1.91 12.23 -6.58
CA GLU A 163 -2.66 11.53 -7.62
C GLU A 163 -2.92 10.05 -7.29
N LYS A 164 -1.92 9.36 -6.73
CA LYS A 164 -2.02 7.95 -6.35
C LYS A 164 -2.43 7.73 -4.89
N GLU A 165 -2.63 8.82 -4.14
CA GLU A 165 -2.89 8.84 -2.70
C GLU A 165 -1.94 7.93 -1.89
N GLY A 166 -0.64 8.01 -2.19
CA GLY A 166 0.35 7.12 -1.59
C GLY A 166 1.79 7.49 -1.91
N TYR A 167 2.72 6.62 -1.52
CA TYR A 167 4.15 6.84 -1.68
C TYR A 167 4.69 6.09 -2.90
N ILE A 168 5.53 6.76 -3.67
CA ILE A 168 6.19 6.19 -4.85
C ILE A 168 7.70 6.45 -4.79
N ILE A 169 8.45 5.72 -5.62
CA ILE A 169 9.89 5.96 -5.78
C ILE A 169 10.09 7.38 -6.30
N LYS A 170 10.98 8.13 -5.65
CA LYS A 170 11.41 9.43 -6.13
C LYS A 170 12.47 9.20 -7.21
N ALA A 171 12.10 9.49 -8.46
CA ALA A 171 13.01 9.56 -9.59
C ALA A 171 14.12 10.60 -9.37
#